data_AF-A0A7J4DEK4-F1
#
_entry.id   AF-A0A7J4DEK4-F1
#
_cell.length_a   1.000
_cell.length_b   1.000
_cell.length_c   1.000
_cell.angle_alpha   90.00
_cell.angle_beta   90.00
_cell.angle_gamma   90.00
#
_symmetry.space_group_name_H-M   'P 1'
#
loop_
_entity.id
_entity.type
_entity.pdbx_description
1 polymer ?
#
loop_
_entity_poly.entity_id
_entity_poly.type
_entity_poly.pdbx_seq_one_letter_code
_entity_poly.pdbx_strand_id
1 'polypeptide(L)' 'MAELDATLDGIEAVFLDLDGTIYLGETLVAGALDFLGRIESRGIHRFFLSNNSSRSVSQYLSKLRGLGIPR' A
#
# COMPACT_ATOMS: atom_id res chain seq x y z
N MET A 1 -8.74 24.59 3.81
CA MET A 1 -8.34 23.17 3.72
C MET A 1 -8.17 22.91 2.24
N ALA A 2 -6.94 22.67 1.76
CA ALA A 2 -6.74 22.38 0.35
C ALA A 2 -7.56 21.12 0.02
N GLU A 3 -8.43 21.19 -0.99
CA GLU A 3 -9.06 19.98 -1.52
C GLU A 3 -7.94 19.04 -1.93
N LEU A 4 -7.97 17.81 -1.43
CA LEU A 4 -7.10 16.77 -1.92
C LEU A 4 -7.51 16.49 -3.35
N ASP A 5 -6.72 17.03 -4.27
CA ASP A 5 -6.77 16.71 -5.67
C ASP A 5 -6.59 15.20 -5.85
N ALA A 6 -7.50 14.59 -6.61
CA ALA A 6 -7.44 13.17 -6.96
C ALA A 6 -6.17 12.81 -7.75
N THR A 7 -5.39 13.77 -8.26
CA THR A 7 -4.19 13.59 -9.09
C THR A 7 -3.00 13.00 -8.31
N LEU A 8 -2.83 13.29 -7.02
CA LEU A 8 -1.60 13.03 -6.23
C LEU A 8 -0.41 13.90 -6.64
N ASP A 9 -0.64 15.02 -7.32
CA ASP A 9 0.44 15.91 -7.77
C ASP A 9 1.16 16.57 -6.59
N GLY A 10 2.50 16.62 -6.67
CA GLY A 10 3.37 17.15 -5.61
C GLY A 10 3.60 16.21 -4.42
N ILE A 11 3.06 14.99 -4.44
CA ILE A 11 3.32 13.98 -3.41
C ILE A 11 4.59 13.20 -3.77
N GLU A 12 5.59 13.23 -2.89
CA GLU A 12 6.85 12.50 -3.07
C GLU A 12 6.82 11.09 -2.46
N ALA A 13 6.07 10.91 -1.37
CA ALA A 13 5.99 9.64 -0.66
C ALA A 13 4.62 9.38 -0.03
N VAL A 14 4.24 8.11 0.02
CA VAL A 14 3.00 7.61 0.64
C VAL A 14 3.36 6.52 1.65
N PHE A 15 2.82 6.65 2.85
CA PHE A 15 2.92 5.66 3.91
C PHE A 15 1.56 4.96 4.06
N LEU A 16 1.55 3.64 3.91
CA LEU A 16 0.35 2.83 3.82
C LEU A 16 0.27 1.87 4.97
N ASP A 17 -0.85 1.87 5.68
CA ASP A 17 -1.20 0.75 6.54
C ASP A 17 -1.52 -0.50 5.69
N LEU A 18 -1.46 -1.68 6.30
CA LEU A 18 -1.71 -2.95 5.63
C LEU A 18 -3.10 -3.50 5.93
N ASP A 19 -3.35 -3.84 7.20
CA ASP A 19 -4.57 -4.50 7.65
C ASP A 19 -5.75 -3.52 7.63
N GLY A 20 -6.80 -3.83 6.88
CA GLY A 20 -7.96 -2.96 6.68
C GLY A 20 -7.77 -1.84 5.64
N THR A 21 -6.55 -1.69 5.10
CA THR A 21 -6.23 -0.68 4.07
C THR A 21 -5.89 -1.34 2.73
N ILE A 22 -4.92 -2.25 2.70
CA ILE A 22 -4.50 -2.99 1.49
C ILE A 22 -5.25 -4.32 1.40
N TYR A 23 -5.45 -4.98 2.54
CA TYR A 23 -6.16 -6.25 2.62
C TYR A 23 -6.96 -6.35 3.91
N LEU A 24 -8.02 -7.14 3.90
CA LEU A 24 -8.74 -7.57 5.10
C LEU A 24 -8.65 -9.09 5.21
N GLY A 25 -7.91 -9.58 6.20
CA GLY A 25 -7.58 -11.01 6.29
C GLY A 25 -6.75 -11.44 5.08
N GLU A 26 -7.28 -12.35 4.26
CA GLU A 26 -6.62 -12.87 3.04
C GLU A 26 -7.20 -12.27 1.75
N THR A 27 -8.07 -11.27 1.85
CA THR A 27 -8.73 -10.64 0.68
C THR A 27 -8.19 -9.23 0.47
N LEU A 28 -7.84 -8.89 -0.78
CA LEU A 28 -7.45 -7.53 -1.14
C LEU A 28 -8.64 -6.57 -1.05
N VAL A 29 -8.38 -5.35 -0.60
CA VAL A 29 -9.34 -4.25 -0.72
C VAL A 29 -9.48 -3.89 -2.20
N ALA A 30 -10.70 -3.69 -2.66
CA ALA A 30 -10.97 -3.33 -4.04
C ALA A 30 -10.25 -2.02 -4.42
N GLY A 31 -9.54 -2.01 -5.56
CA GLY A 31 -8.76 -0.87 -6.02
C GLY A 31 -7.39 -0.69 -5.34
N ALA A 32 -7.02 -1.52 -4.36
CA ALA A 32 -5.71 -1.42 -3.69
C ALA A 32 -4.54 -1.60 -4.67
N LEU A 33 -4.62 -2.59 -5.56
CA LEU A 33 -3.60 -2.82 -6.59
C LEU A 33 -3.55 -1.67 -7.61
N ASP A 34 -4.71 -1.17 -8.05
CA ASP A 34 -4.78 -0.05 -8.99
C ASP A 34 -4.15 1.21 -8.40
N PHE A 35 -4.40 1.48 -7.12
CA PHE A 35 -3.80 2.58 -6.39
C PHE A 35 -2.29 2.43 -6.25
N LEU A 36 -1.81 1.23 -5.89
CA LEU A 36 -0.37 0.94 -5.79
C LEU A 36 0.33 1.11 -7.15
N GLY A 37 -0.28 0.61 -8.22
CA GLY A 37 0.25 0.78 -9.58
C GLY A 37 0.26 2.25 -10.01
N ARG A 38 -0.74 3.03 -9.60
CA ARG A 38 -0.77 4.47 -9.86
C ARG A 38 0.37 5.22 -9.18
N ILE A 39 0.63 4.93 -7.90
CA ILE A 39 1.78 5.49 -7.16
C ILE A 39 3.08 5.14 -7.85
N GLU A 40 3.27 3.86 -8.21
CA GLU A 40 4.47 3.36 -8.86
C GLU A 40 4.70 4.02 -10.23
N SER A 41 3.67 4.12 -11.07
CA SER A 41 3.73 4.76 -12.40
C SER A 41 4.12 6.24 -12.35
N ARG A 42 3.89 6.90 -11.21
CA ARG A 42 4.22 8.31 -10.98
C ARG A 42 5.57 8.51 -10.31
N GLY A 43 6.29 7.42 -9.98
CA GLY A 43 7.57 7.49 -9.29
C GLY A 43 7.47 7.94 -7.83
N ILE A 44 6.28 7.86 -7.24
CA ILE A 44 6.05 8.21 -5.84
C ILE A 44 6.58 7.09 -4.96
N HIS A 45 7.36 7.41 -3.93
CA HIS A 45 7.88 6.40 -3.02
C HIS A 45 6.77 5.84 -2.14
N ARG A 46 6.72 4.51 -1.97
CA ARG A 46 5.74 3.87 -1.09
C ARG A 46 6.43 3.15 0.07
N PHE A 47 5.84 3.27 1.24
CA PHE A 47 6.28 2.58 2.45
C PHE A 47 5.09 1.91 3.11
N PHE A 48 5.23 0.64 3.50
CA PHE A 48 4.22 -0.06 4.27
C PHE A 48 4.54 0.05 5.76
N LEU A 49 3.55 0.47 6.53
CA LEU A 49 3.58 0.54 7.98
C LEU A 49 2.58 -0.49 8.51
N SER A 50 2.94 -1.18 9.60
CA SER A 50 2.00 -2.05 10.30
C SER A 50 2.28 -1.96 11.79
N ASN A 51 1.20 -1.80 12.57
CA ASN A 51 1.28 -1.84 14.03
C ASN A 51 1.27 -3.26 14.58
N ASN A 52 1.13 -4.28 13.73
CA ASN A 52 1.07 -5.66 14.17
C ASN A 52 2.49 -6.23 14.32
N SER A 53 2.91 -6.36 15.58
CA SER A 53 4.21 -6.90 16.02
C SER A 53 4.30 -8.43 16.06
N SER A 54 3.20 -9.14 15.79
CA SER A 54 3.16 -10.62 15.85
C SER A 54 3.75 -11.30 14.61
N ARG A 55 4.02 -10.54 13.54
CA ARG A 55 4.56 -11.06 12.27
C ARG A 55 5.90 -10.42 11.92
N SER A 56 6.83 -11.23 11.43
CA SER A 56 8.11 -10.75 10.92
C SER A 56 7.95 -10.03 9.59
N VAL A 57 8.92 -9.18 9.24
CA VAL A 57 8.99 -8.54 7.92
C VAL A 57 8.93 -9.57 6.78
N SER A 58 9.61 -10.69 6.93
CA SER A 58 9.61 -11.76 5.92
C SER A 58 8.23 -12.38 5.71
N GLN A 59 7.44 -12.53 6.77
CA GLN A 59 6.06 -13.00 6.69
C GLN A 59 5.16 -12.01 5.95
N TYR A 60 5.30 -10.70 6.21
CA TYR A 60 4.58 -9.67 5.44
C TYR A 60 4.96 -9.68 3.97
N LEU A 61 6.26 -9.73 3.66
CA LEU A 61 6.72 -9.80 2.28
C LEU A 61 6.17 -11.04 1.54
N SER A 62 6.09 -12.18 2.22
CA SER A 62 5.51 -13.38 1.63
C SER A 62 4.00 -13.24 1.37
N LYS A 63 3.27 -12.63 2.32
CA LYS A 63 1.84 -12.37 2.18
C LYS A 63 1.56 -11.39 1.04
N LEU A 64 2.27 -10.25 1.00
CA LEU A 64 2.12 -9.24 -0.05
C LEU A 64 2.39 -9.83 -1.44
N ARG A 65 3.45 -10.65 -1.60
CA ARG A 65 3.69 -11.38 -2.85
C ARG A 65 2.57 -12.34 -3.21
N GLY A 66 2.03 -13.08 -2.23
CA GLY A 66 0.87 -13.96 -2.44
C GLY A 66 -0.38 -13.22 -2.91
N LEU A 67 -0.53 -11.95 -2.51
CA LEU A 67 -1.59 -11.05 -2.95
C LEU A 67 -1.24 -10.31 -4.26
N GLY A 68 -0.14 -10.65 -4.93
CA GLY A 68 0.24 -10.02 -6.20
C GLY A 68 0.83 -8.61 -6.06
N ILE A 69 1.21 -8.19 -4.85
CA ILE A 69 1.90 -6.90 -4.63
C ILE A 69 3.41 -7.13 -4.82
N PRO A 70 4.02 -6.55 -5.88
CA PRO A 70 5.47 -6.65 -6.10
C PRO A 70 6.22 -5.84 -5.04
N ARG A 71 7.54 -6.02 -4.93
CA ARG A 71 8.38 -5.28 -3.98
C ARG A 71 8.45 -3.81 -4.34
#